data_AF-A0AAN6WL43-F1
#
_entry.id   AF-A0AAN6WL43-F1
#
_cell.length_a   1.000
_cell.length_b   1.000
_cell.length_c   1.000
_cell.angle_alpha   90.00
_cell.angle_beta   90.00
_cell.angle_gamma   90.00
#
_symmetry.space_group_name_H-M   'P 1'
#
loop_
_entity.id
_entity.type
_entity.pdbx_description
1 polymer ?
#
loop_
_entity_poly.entity_id
_entity_poly.type
_entity_poly.pdbx_seq_one_letter_code
_entity_poly.pdbx_strand_id
1 'polypeptide(L)'
;RPVAGPLTTIWTPPGECDRVFSRYYESGTLGAQAYNYDCDGPQSCYPSDAVNQHFILGHMYAFYSPGLSCPSGWSTAAIVSHGMKNLIEAQDILATLSTDETAAVCCPSGFDLAFYETCALAMTQGLFSYWTCSGTESIFSSVVTVTVGQTITVDLPSRPHLESFTSTHSLVSLGTAVIHVFPILLIWRSIDRPSWPEPTSALKTTTAATATATTMSTKGSIPPPPTHSRLSTGGIVGVSIGAVLFVTVLVVGARSWLRKRKQTQSNHEHTTIAEISADMTQTRAEL
;
A
#
# COMPACT_ATOMS: atom_id res chain seq x y z
N ARG A 1 20.65 11.86 -4.22
CA ARG A 1 19.67 11.47 -3.19
C ARG A 1 19.80 12.40 -1.99
N PRO A 2 18.71 12.88 -1.39
CA PRO A 2 18.77 13.66 -0.15
C PRO A 2 19.16 12.77 1.04
N VAL A 3 20.12 13.21 1.85
CA VAL A 3 20.58 12.49 3.05
C VAL A 3 20.22 13.33 4.27
N ALA A 4 19.40 12.78 5.17
CA ALA A 4 18.89 13.48 6.35
C ALA A 4 19.92 13.60 7.49
N GLY A 5 20.97 12.79 7.45
CA GLY A 5 21.99 12.67 8.49
C GLY A 5 22.16 11.24 9.00
N PRO A 6 23.01 11.02 10.02
CA PRO A 6 23.19 9.71 10.64
C PRO A 6 21.98 9.34 11.53
N LEU A 7 21.59 8.07 11.51
CA LEU A 7 20.68 7.47 12.49
C LEU A 7 21.33 6.21 13.07
N THR A 8 22.30 6.43 13.94
CA THR A 8 23.14 5.38 14.53
C THR A 8 22.62 4.89 15.88
N THR A 9 21.65 5.60 16.46
CA THR A 9 20.97 5.23 17.71
C THR A 9 19.50 5.00 17.47
N ILE A 10 18.85 4.24 18.36
CA ILE A 10 17.40 4.04 18.32
C ILE A 10 16.74 5.37 18.68
N TRP A 11 16.03 5.95 17.72
CA TRP A 11 15.15 7.09 17.94
C TRP A 11 13.75 6.60 18.31
N THR A 12 13.03 7.34 19.15
CA THR A 12 11.66 7.00 19.55
C THR A 12 10.72 8.09 19.06
N PRO A 13 9.74 7.78 18.19
CA PRO A 13 8.76 8.77 17.78
C PRO A 13 7.95 9.29 18.98
N PRO A 14 7.59 10.58 18.99
CA PRO A 14 6.59 11.09 19.91
C PRO A 14 5.31 10.25 19.85
N GLY A 15 4.66 10.06 21.00
CA GLY A 15 3.45 9.23 21.10
C GLY A 15 2.22 9.77 20.35
N GLU A 16 2.30 10.96 19.75
CA GLU A 16 1.21 11.51 18.91
C GLU A 16 1.35 11.13 17.43
N CYS A 17 2.49 10.57 17.03
CA CYS A 17 2.79 10.21 15.65
C CYS A 17 2.02 8.98 15.15
N ASP A 18 1.49 8.17 16.06
CA ASP A 18 0.65 7.02 15.74
C ASP A 18 -0.80 7.41 15.42
N ARG A 19 -1.17 8.69 15.61
CA ARG A 19 -2.51 9.18 15.28
C ARG A 19 -2.74 9.05 13.79
N VAL A 20 -3.85 8.40 13.48
CA VAL A 20 -4.25 8.17 12.10
C VAL A 20 -5.18 9.31 11.65
N PHE A 21 -4.83 9.98 10.56
CA PHE A 21 -5.63 11.03 9.95
C PHE A 21 -6.26 10.54 8.65
N SER A 22 -7.56 10.76 8.50
CA SER A 22 -8.28 10.54 7.23
C SER A 22 -7.78 11.55 6.20
N ARG A 23 -7.26 11.06 5.07
CA ARG A 23 -6.77 11.94 3.99
C ARG A 23 -7.75 12.06 2.85
N TYR A 24 -8.27 10.93 2.37
CA TYR A 24 -9.21 10.91 1.25
C TYR A 24 -10.09 9.66 1.30
N TYR A 25 -11.25 9.78 0.67
CA TYR A 25 -12.14 8.66 0.38
C TYR A 25 -12.17 8.46 -1.12
N GLU A 26 -11.57 7.37 -1.60
CA GLU A 26 -11.63 6.99 -3.01
C GLU A 26 -12.27 5.62 -3.13
N SER A 27 -13.28 5.53 -3.99
CA SER A 27 -13.88 4.24 -4.42
C SER A 27 -14.33 3.32 -3.27
N GLY A 28 -14.76 3.88 -2.13
CA GLY A 28 -15.18 3.10 -0.97
C GLY A 28 -14.03 2.53 -0.15
N THR A 29 -12.79 2.98 -0.33
CA THR A 29 -11.68 2.71 0.59
C THR A 29 -11.41 3.96 1.42
N LEU A 30 -11.36 3.81 2.74
CA LEU A 30 -10.88 4.86 3.62
C LEU A 30 -9.35 4.89 3.52
N GLY A 31 -8.83 5.91 2.83
CA GLY A 31 -7.40 6.20 2.77
C GLY A 31 -6.99 7.08 3.94
N ALA A 32 -6.20 6.52 4.84
CA ALA A 32 -5.70 7.22 6.01
C ALA A 32 -4.16 7.27 6.03
N GLN A 33 -3.61 8.18 6.82
CA GLN A 33 -2.16 8.31 7.02
C GLN A 33 -1.82 8.44 8.50
N ALA A 34 -0.65 7.94 8.88
CA ALA A 34 -0.07 8.15 10.20
C ALA A 34 1.41 8.55 10.05
N TYR A 35 2.01 9.09 11.11
CA TYR A 35 3.42 9.54 11.20
C TYR A 35 3.86 10.64 10.22
N ASN A 36 3.15 10.89 9.13
CA ASN A 36 3.63 11.77 8.07
C ASN A 36 3.08 13.18 8.18
N TYR A 37 1.78 13.26 8.41
CA TYR A 37 1.01 14.48 8.29
C TYR A 37 -0.10 14.50 9.34
N ASP A 38 -0.36 15.68 9.87
CA ASP A 38 -1.60 16.03 10.55
C ASP A 38 -2.34 17.13 9.80
N CYS A 39 -3.23 17.82 10.51
CA CYS A 39 -4.02 18.91 9.98
C CYS A 39 -3.23 20.20 9.76
N ASP A 40 -2.08 20.36 10.40
CA ASP A 40 -1.21 21.52 10.32
C ASP A 40 -0.07 21.33 9.32
N GLY A 41 0.23 20.09 8.92
CA GLY A 41 1.17 19.76 7.87
C GLY A 41 2.07 18.57 8.22
N PRO A 42 3.31 18.53 7.71
CA PRO A 42 4.26 17.48 8.06
C PRO A 42 4.54 17.47 9.56
N GLN A 43 4.44 16.31 10.20
CA GLN A 43 4.73 16.16 11.62
C GLN A 43 6.23 15.93 11.88
N SER A 44 6.72 16.34 13.06
CA SER A 44 8.06 15.98 13.57
C SER A 44 8.13 14.53 14.07
N CYS A 45 7.67 13.60 13.23
CA CYS A 45 7.56 12.18 13.50
C CYS A 45 8.64 11.35 12.81
N TYR A 46 9.69 12.04 12.37
CA TYR A 46 10.89 11.46 11.80
C TYR A 46 12.12 11.96 12.57
N PRO A 47 13.17 11.12 12.72
CA PRO A 47 14.43 11.58 13.28
C PRO A 47 15.02 12.66 12.36
N SER A 48 15.31 13.87 12.83
CA SER A 48 15.79 15.03 12.02
C SER A 48 14.72 15.82 11.26
N ASP A 49 14.75 17.14 11.48
CA ASP A 49 13.91 18.14 10.78
C ASP A 49 14.21 18.22 9.27
N ALA A 50 15.36 17.72 8.83
CA ALA A 50 15.72 17.68 7.40
C ALA A 50 14.72 16.86 6.57
N VAL A 51 14.08 15.86 7.18
CA VAL A 51 13.08 15.03 6.51
C VAL A 51 11.81 15.83 6.19
N ASN A 52 11.39 16.70 7.11
CA ASN A 52 10.20 17.53 6.93
C ASN A 52 10.35 18.50 5.75
N GLN A 53 11.57 18.99 5.49
CA GLN A 53 11.83 19.85 4.32
C GLN A 53 11.75 19.09 3.00
N HIS A 54 12.12 17.80 2.98
CA HIS A 54 12.08 16.99 1.76
C HIS A 54 10.66 16.56 1.38
N PHE A 55 9.79 16.32 2.37
CA PHE A 55 8.36 16.07 2.13
C PHE A 55 7.68 17.23 1.38
N ILE A 56 8.08 18.47 1.65
CA ILE A 56 7.53 19.67 0.99
C ILE A 56 7.87 19.71 -0.50
N LEU A 57 9.00 19.10 -0.91
CA LEU A 57 9.47 19.11 -2.30
C LEU A 57 8.93 17.95 -3.15
N GLY A 58 7.98 17.17 -2.63
CA GLY A 58 7.39 16.03 -3.35
C GLY A 58 8.30 14.81 -3.44
N HIS A 59 9.46 14.83 -2.76
CA HIS A 59 10.28 13.64 -2.57
C HIS A 59 9.80 12.92 -1.31
N MET A 60 9.27 11.70 -1.48
CA MET A 60 8.57 10.97 -0.41
C MET A 60 9.50 10.26 0.57
N TYR A 61 10.81 10.44 0.48
CA TYR A 61 11.77 9.74 1.30
C TYR A 61 13.06 10.52 1.49
N ALA A 62 13.64 10.38 2.69
CA ALA A 62 14.98 10.84 3.02
C ALA A 62 15.80 9.66 3.54
N PHE A 63 17.07 9.59 3.14
CA PHE A 63 17.95 8.51 3.54
C PHE A 63 18.75 8.90 4.78
N TYR A 64 18.79 8.02 5.78
CA TYR A 64 19.68 8.14 6.93
C TYR A 64 20.97 7.38 6.64
N SER A 65 22.11 8.06 6.70
CA SER A 65 23.40 7.48 6.36
C SER A 65 24.50 8.02 7.28
N PRO A 66 25.22 7.17 8.03
CA PRO A 66 24.88 5.77 8.28
C PRO A 66 23.58 5.64 9.08
N GLY A 67 22.69 4.76 8.64
CA GLY A 67 21.50 4.33 9.36
C GLY A 67 21.68 2.89 9.84
N LEU A 68 21.70 2.67 11.15
CA LEU A 68 22.08 1.38 11.74
C LEU A 68 20.95 0.66 12.46
N SER A 69 19.89 1.36 12.86
CA SER A 69 18.79 0.79 13.64
C SER A 69 17.47 1.47 13.29
N CYS A 70 16.41 0.67 13.11
CA CYS A 70 15.06 1.20 12.99
C CYS A 70 14.65 1.87 14.31
N PRO A 71 13.77 2.88 14.26
CA PRO A 71 13.21 3.49 15.46
C PRO A 71 12.50 2.50 16.40
N SER A 72 12.31 2.93 17.64
CA SER A 72 11.49 2.20 18.61
C SER A 72 10.05 2.03 18.09
N GLY A 73 9.53 0.81 18.16
CA GLY A 73 8.21 0.46 17.61
C GLY A 73 8.20 0.19 16.10
N TRP A 74 9.35 0.29 15.42
CA TRP A 74 9.50 0.00 13.99
C TRP A 74 10.31 -1.27 13.78
N SER A 75 10.09 -1.94 12.66
CA SER A 75 10.79 -3.16 12.26
C SER A 75 11.32 -3.04 10.84
N THR A 76 12.39 -3.77 10.53
CA THR A 76 12.92 -3.83 9.17
C THR A 76 11.98 -4.66 8.30
N ALA A 77 11.24 -4.00 7.42
CA ALA A 77 10.32 -4.64 6.47
C ALA A 77 11.05 -5.24 5.26
N ALA A 78 12.11 -4.57 4.80
CA ALA A 78 12.93 -5.07 3.70
C ALA A 78 14.41 -4.65 3.87
N ILE A 79 15.30 -5.46 3.32
CA ILE A 79 16.72 -5.13 3.14
C ILE A 79 17.00 -5.15 1.65
N VAL A 80 17.62 -4.09 1.15
CA VAL A 80 17.85 -3.83 -0.25
C VAL A 80 19.34 -3.57 -0.49
N SER A 81 20.02 -4.46 -1.21
CA SER A 81 21.42 -4.27 -1.63
C SER A 81 21.51 -3.99 -3.12
N HIS A 82 22.58 -3.30 -3.53
CA HIS A 82 22.83 -3.01 -4.93
C HIS A 82 22.80 -4.30 -5.78
N GLY A 83 22.15 -4.22 -6.96
CA GLY A 83 22.08 -5.33 -7.91
C GLY A 83 20.96 -6.35 -7.67
N MET A 84 20.16 -6.21 -6.60
CA MET A 84 18.96 -7.02 -6.44
C MET A 84 17.90 -6.66 -7.50
N LYS A 85 17.22 -7.67 -8.03
CA LYS A 85 16.22 -7.53 -9.12
C LYS A 85 14.83 -8.04 -8.75
N ASN A 86 14.71 -8.67 -7.59
CA ASN A 86 13.52 -9.38 -7.13
C ASN A 86 12.54 -8.52 -6.34
N LEU A 87 12.93 -7.32 -5.90
CA LEU A 87 12.00 -6.34 -5.31
C LEU A 87 11.59 -5.33 -6.36
N ILE A 88 10.43 -5.55 -6.98
CA ILE A 88 9.79 -4.55 -7.85
C ILE A 88 9.45 -3.30 -7.05
N GLU A 89 9.12 -3.48 -5.76
CA GLU A 89 8.64 -2.43 -4.86
C GLU A 89 9.74 -1.48 -4.36
N ALA A 90 11.03 -1.80 -4.58
CA ALA A 90 12.17 -0.99 -4.13
C ALA A 90 13.09 -0.56 -5.28
N GLN A 91 12.56 -0.48 -6.51
CA GLN A 91 13.36 -0.11 -7.69
C GLN A 91 13.94 1.30 -7.59
N ASP A 92 13.20 2.25 -7.01
CA ASP A 92 13.67 3.63 -6.90
C ASP A 92 14.78 3.73 -5.83
N ILE A 93 14.63 3.06 -4.69
CA ILE A 93 15.69 2.87 -3.70
C ILE A 93 16.92 2.25 -4.36
N LEU A 94 16.77 1.13 -5.07
CA LEU A 94 17.86 0.41 -5.74
C LEU A 94 18.65 1.30 -6.70
N ALA A 95 17.95 2.14 -7.47
CA ALA A 95 18.58 3.07 -8.42
C ALA A 95 19.45 4.13 -7.73
N THR A 96 19.23 4.40 -6.44
CA THR A 96 19.98 5.38 -5.67
C THR A 96 21.16 4.81 -4.87
N LEU A 97 21.29 3.48 -4.75
CA LEU A 97 22.34 2.84 -3.96
C LEU A 97 23.65 2.66 -4.74
N SER A 98 24.76 3.02 -4.10
CA SER A 98 26.10 2.68 -4.57
C SER A 98 26.35 1.17 -4.46
N THR A 99 27.32 0.65 -5.20
CA THR A 99 27.63 -0.78 -5.24
C THR A 99 28.02 -1.40 -3.90
N ASP A 100 28.53 -0.58 -2.97
CA ASP A 100 28.97 -0.97 -1.62
C ASP A 100 27.95 -0.63 -0.53
N GLU A 101 26.77 -0.15 -0.91
CA GLU A 101 25.72 0.29 0.01
C GLU A 101 24.60 -0.75 0.11
N THR A 102 24.06 -0.87 1.32
CA THR A 102 22.84 -1.61 1.61
C THR A 102 21.86 -0.65 2.28
N ALA A 103 20.59 -0.78 1.91
CA ALA A 103 19.49 -0.09 2.56
C ALA A 103 18.64 -1.04 3.39
N ALA A 104 18.06 -0.55 4.48
CA ALA A 104 16.92 -1.14 5.14
C ALA A 104 15.73 -0.19 5.02
N VAL A 105 14.57 -0.78 4.78
CA VAL A 105 13.28 -0.10 4.81
C VAL A 105 12.64 -0.43 6.15
N CYS A 106 12.53 0.56 7.03
CA CYS A 106 11.88 0.42 8.31
C CYS A 106 10.41 0.83 8.19
N CYS A 107 9.50 -0.03 8.67
CA CYS A 107 8.07 0.25 8.80
C CYS A 107 7.65 0.17 10.27
N PRO A 108 6.60 0.91 10.70
CA PRO A 108 6.02 0.70 12.02
C PRO A 108 5.60 -0.76 12.19
N SER A 109 5.69 -1.27 13.41
CA SER A 109 5.33 -2.67 13.68
C SER A 109 3.88 -2.95 13.31
N GLY A 110 3.65 -4.02 12.54
CA GLY A 110 2.33 -4.38 12.02
C GLY A 110 2.00 -3.79 10.65
N PHE A 111 2.85 -2.92 10.09
CA PHE A 111 2.72 -2.46 8.71
C PHE A 111 3.63 -3.28 7.80
N ASP A 112 3.12 -3.61 6.61
CA ASP A 112 3.87 -4.28 5.56
C ASP A 112 4.41 -3.25 4.56
N LEU A 113 5.54 -3.57 3.92
CA LEU A 113 5.99 -2.79 2.77
C LEU A 113 5.01 -3.02 1.61
N ALA A 114 4.46 -1.94 1.09
CA ALA A 114 3.53 -1.92 -0.03
C ALA A 114 4.16 -1.24 -1.26
N PHE A 115 3.38 -1.17 -2.34
CA PHE A 115 3.79 -0.51 -3.58
C PHE A 115 4.22 0.95 -3.37
N TYR A 116 5.14 1.41 -4.23
CA TYR A 116 5.71 2.76 -4.20
C TYR A 116 6.43 3.11 -2.91
N GLU A 117 7.11 2.14 -2.30
CA GLU A 117 7.97 2.40 -1.14
C GLU A 117 7.20 3.01 0.03
N THR A 118 5.93 2.61 0.21
CA THR A 118 5.12 3.03 1.36
C THR A 118 4.88 1.84 2.27
N CYS A 119 4.84 2.06 3.58
CA CYS A 119 4.37 1.07 4.52
C CYS A 119 2.84 1.17 4.58
N ALA A 120 2.13 0.04 4.50
CA ALA A 120 0.69 0.02 4.57
C ALA A 120 0.20 -1.00 5.60
N LEU A 121 -0.88 -0.63 6.29
CA LEU A 121 -1.68 -1.55 7.09
C LEU A 121 -3.08 -1.60 6.49
N ALA A 122 -3.46 -2.77 5.96
CA ALA A 122 -4.80 -3.02 5.45
C ALA A 122 -5.66 -3.66 6.55
N MET A 123 -6.68 -2.92 7.00
CA MET A 123 -7.66 -3.40 7.95
C MET A 123 -8.95 -3.78 7.23
N THR A 124 -9.34 -5.05 7.35
CA THR A 124 -10.61 -5.57 6.80
C THR A 124 -11.69 -5.75 7.87
N GLN A 125 -11.30 -5.81 9.15
CA GLN A 125 -12.19 -6.03 10.28
C GLN A 125 -11.66 -5.31 11.53
N GLY A 126 -12.55 -4.75 12.35
CA GLY A 126 -12.22 -4.23 13.68
C GLY A 126 -12.70 -2.81 13.93
N LEU A 127 -12.35 -2.29 15.12
CA LEU A 127 -12.58 -0.89 15.48
C LEU A 127 -11.37 -0.08 15.05
N PHE A 128 -11.62 1.02 14.36
CA PHE A 128 -10.60 1.92 13.85
C PHE A 128 -10.96 3.36 14.22
N SER A 129 -10.05 4.03 14.93
CA SER A 129 -10.18 5.44 15.32
C SER A 129 -9.31 6.29 14.41
N TYR A 130 -9.82 7.43 13.96
CA TYR A 130 -9.06 8.35 13.13
C TYR A 130 -9.46 9.80 13.40
N TRP A 131 -8.60 10.71 12.96
CA TRP A 131 -8.81 12.14 13.05
C TRP A 131 -9.18 12.68 11.68
N THR A 132 -10.02 13.70 11.66
CA THR A 132 -10.33 14.46 10.44
C THR A 132 -9.90 15.89 10.61
N CYS A 133 -9.43 16.49 9.52
CA CYS A 133 -9.00 17.88 9.52
C CYS A 133 -10.12 18.80 9.02
N SER A 134 -10.46 19.82 9.80
CA SER A 134 -11.36 20.90 9.39
C SER A 134 -10.60 22.22 9.41
N GLY A 135 -9.89 22.51 8.32
CA GLY A 135 -8.89 23.57 8.32
C GLY A 135 -7.63 23.09 9.06
N THR A 136 -7.10 23.91 9.96
CA THR A 136 -5.95 23.59 10.83
C THR A 136 -6.36 22.82 12.08
N GLU A 137 -7.64 22.84 12.45
CA GLU A 137 -8.10 22.13 13.64
C GLU A 137 -8.27 20.64 13.35
N SER A 138 -7.60 19.81 14.16
CA SER A 138 -7.83 18.37 14.20
C SER A 138 -9.07 18.08 15.04
N ILE A 139 -10.11 17.56 14.39
CA ILE A 139 -11.31 17.11 15.07
C ILE A 139 -11.22 15.59 15.18
N PHE A 140 -11.25 15.08 16.41
CA PHE A 140 -11.34 13.63 16.63
C PHE A 140 -12.62 13.14 15.96
N SER A 141 -12.47 12.30 14.94
CA SER A 141 -13.60 11.71 14.25
C SER A 141 -13.78 10.29 14.75
N SER A 142 -15.05 9.86 14.74
CA SER A 142 -15.53 8.68 15.46
C SER A 142 -14.73 7.39 15.26
N VAL A 143 -14.84 6.48 16.23
CA VAL A 143 -14.47 5.08 16.08
C VAL A 143 -15.38 4.45 15.04
N VAL A 144 -14.85 4.10 13.88
CA VAL A 144 -15.58 3.36 12.84
C VAL A 144 -15.35 1.88 13.06
N THR A 145 -16.44 1.11 13.02
CA THR A 145 -16.34 -0.35 12.90
C THR A 145 -16.18 -0.69 11.43
N VAL A 146 -14.99 -1.16 11.04
CA VAL A 146 -14.75 -1.69 9.71
C VAL A 146 -15.19 -3.14 9.73
N THR A 147 -16.18 -3.49 8.91
CA THR A 147 -16.58 -4.87 8.65
C THR A 147 -16.68 -5.05 7.15
N VAL A 148 -16.09 -6.14 6.61
CA VAL A 148 -16.23 -6.48 5.18
C VAL A 148 -17.71 -6.52 4.79
N GLY A 149 -18.09 -5.76 3.76
CA GLY A 149 -19.47 -5.70 3.28
C GLY A 149 -20.40 -4.74 4.04
N GLN A 150 -19.89 -3.94 4.99
CA GLN A 150 -20.65 -2.87 5.62
C GLN A 150 -20.33 -1.49 5.01
N THR A 151 -21.38 -0.69 4.85
CA THR A 151 -21.29 0.75 4.54
C THR A 151 -20.74 1.48 5.76
N ILE A 152 -19.66 2.23 5.57
CA ILE A 152 -19.09 3.09 6.61
C ILE A 152 -19.71 4.47 6.47
N THR A 153 -20.57 4.86 7.40
CA THR A 153 -21.07 6.24 7.47
C THR A 153 -20.06 7.09 8.23
N VAL A 154 -19.57 8.14 7.60
CA VAL A 154 -18.66 9.10 8.23
C VAL A 154 -19.40 10.41 8.39
N ASP A 155 -19.63 10.81 9.64
CA ASP A 155 -20.17 12.12 9.96
C ASP A 155 -19.03 13.14 9.94
N LEU A 156 -18.99 13.96 8.90
CA LEU A 156 -18.07 15.09 8.81
C LEU A 156 -18.71 16.30 9.49
N PRO A 157 -18.09 16.92 10.51
CA PRO A 157 -18.63 18.11 11.12
C PRO A 157 -18.69 19.25 10.10
N SER A 158 -19.87 19.87 9.96
CA SER A 158 -20.07 21.03 9.08
C SER A 158 -19.29 22.24 9.59
N ARG A 159 -18.56 22.94 8.70
CA ARG A 159 -17.80 24.14 9.06
C ARG A 159 -18.71 25.25 9.62
N PRO A 160 -18.34 25.93 10.73
CA PRO A 160 -19.22 26.85 11.45
C PRO A 160 -19.52 28.21 10.77
N HIS A 161 -19.06 28.47 9.54
CA HIS A 161 -19.19 29.78 8.90
C HIS A 161 -20.03 29.84 7.62
N LEU A 162 -20.69 28.74 7.25
CA LEU A 162 -21.72 28.72 6.21
C LEU A 162 -22.93 28.03 6.83
N GLU A 163 -24.13 28.56 6.58
CA GLU A 163 -25.42 28.03 7.08
C GLU A 163 -25.38 26.51 7.23
N SER A 164 -25.65 26.03 8.46
CA SER A 164 -25.44 24.66 8.89
C SER A 164 -26.13 23.67 7.96
N PHE A 165 -25.37 23.12 7.02
CA PHE A 165 -25.80 22.03 6.17
C PHE A 165 -25.15 20.75 6.70
N THR A 166 -25.92 19.94 7.42
CA THR A 166 -25.50 18.60 7.83
C THR A 166 -25.54 17.71 6.59
N SER A 167 -24.43 17.64 5.86
CA SER A 167 -24.30 16.70 4.75
C SER A 167 -23.86 15.35 5.30
N THR A 168 -24.81 14.45 5.57
CA THR A 168 -24.50 13.06 5.89
C THR A 168 -24.04 12.36 4.61
N HIS A 169 -22.73 12.26 4.41
CA HIS A 169 -22.18 11.45 3.35
C HIS A 169 -22.19 9.98 3.78
N SER A 170 -23.25 9.25 3.40
CA SER A 170 -23.27 7.79 3.50
C SER A 170 -22.41 7.21 2.37
N LEU A 171 -21.17 6.86 2.69
CA LEU A 171 -20.24 6.27 1.73
C LEU A 171 -20.26 4.75 1.86
N VAL A 172 -20.66 4.07 0.79
CA VAL A 172 -20.60 2.61 0.73
C VAL A 172 -19.14 2.20 0.54
N SER A 173 -18.49 1.83 1.65
CA SER A 173 -17.15 1.27 1.63
C SER A 173 -17.22 -0.21 1.22
N LEU A 174 -16.27 -0.66 0.40
CA LEU A 174 -16.08 -2.10 0.13
C LEU A 174 -15.37 -2.82 1.30
N GLY A 175 -15.30 -2.19 2.48
CA GLY A 175 -14.94 -2.85 3.74
C GLY A 175 -13.45 -2.98 3.99
N THR A 176 -12.62 -2.11 3.40
CA THR A 176 -11.17 -2.05 3.70
C THR A 176 -10.76 -0.62 4.03
N ALA A 177 -10.10 -0.44 5.16
CA ALA A 177 -9.37 0.77 5.49
C ALA A 177 -7.88 0.51 5.25
N VAL A 178 -7.20 1.44 4.59
CA VAL A 178 -5.75 1.33 4.34
C VAL A 178 -5.07 2.54 4.97
N ILE A 179 -4.15 2.25 5.87
CA ILE A 179 -3.34 3.27 6.56
C ILE A 179 -1.97 3.27 5.91
N HIS A 180 -1.55 4.41 5.38
CA HIS A 180 -0.23 4.58 4.77
C HIS A 180 0.71 5.33 5.69
N VAL A 181 1.96 4.88 5.73
CA VAL A 181 3.07 5.50 6.47
C VAL A 181 4.29 5.53 5.55
N PHE A 182 5.07 6.62 5.57
CA PHE A 182 6.32 6.63 4.80
C PHE A 182 7.39 5.83 5.56
N PRO A 183 8.17 4.99 4.89
CA PRO A 183 9.21 4.24 5.54
C PRO A 183 10.36 5.15 5.96
N ILE A 184 11.11 4.69 6.95
CA ILE A 184 12.43 5.24 7.25
C ILE A 184 13.46 4.42 6.50
N LEU A 185 14.20 5.08 5.61
CA LEU A 185 15.23 4.46 4.79
C LEU A 185 16.59 4.61 5.45
N LEU A 186 17.16 3.51 5.91
CA LEU A 186 18.51 3.46 6.46
C LEU A 186 19.46 3.01 5.38
N ILE A 187 20.57 3.72 5.16
CA ILE A 187 21.66 3.30 4.28
C ILE A 187 22.90 3.10 5.13
N TRP A 188 23.62 2.01 4.88
CA TRP A 188 24.94 1.79 5.45
C TRP A 188 25.85 1.06 4.46
N ARG A 189 27.15 1.22 4.66
CA ARG A 189 28.22 0.42 4.06
C ARG A 189 28.71 -0.61 5.06
N SER A 190 29.44 -1.61 4.58
CA SER A 190 30.05 -2.62 5.45
C SER A 190 30.98 -2.02 6.51
N ILE A 191 31.68 -0.91 6.17
CA ILE A 191 32.56 -0.19 7.10
C ILE A 191 31.80 0.61 8.19
N ASP A 192 30.53 0.96 7.95
CA ASP A 192 29.73 1.77 8.88
C ASP A 192 29.21 0.96 10.07
N ARG A 193 29.20 -0.37 9.96
CA ARG A 193 28.95 -1.26 11.08
C ARG A 193 30.29 -1.50 11.78
N PRO A 194 30.61 -0.80 12.91
CA PRO A 194 31.67 -1.32 13.78
C PRO A 194 31.33 -2.78 14.04
N SER A 195 32.32 -3.67 14.04
CA SER A 195 32.15 -5.12 14.19
C SER A 195 31.30 -5.46 15.41
N TRP A 196 29.99 -5.33 15.26
CA TRP A 196 29.03 -5.71 16.26
C TRP A 196 29.19 -7.22 16.27
N PRO A 197 29.42 -7.85 17.43
CA PRO A 197 29.45 -9.30 17.47
C PRO A 197 28.16 -9.73 16.79
N GLU A 198 28.29 -10.36 15.61
CA GLU A 198 27.14 -10.89 14.91
C GLU A 198 26.36 -11.63 15.98
N PRO A 199 25.06 -11.33 16.19
CA PRO A 199 24.27 -12.08 17.14
C PRO A 199 24.41 -13.52 16.68
N THR A 200 25.24 -14.29 17.40
CA THR A 200 25.65 -15.64 17.04
C THR A 200 24.36 -16.31 16.69
N SER A 201 24.13 -16.54 15.39
CA SER A 201 22.87 -17.08 14.92
C SER A 201 22.84 -18.49 15.46
N ALA A 202 22.36 -18.64 16.69
CA ALA A 202 21.81 -19.86 17.19
C ALA A 202 20.58 -20.08 16.34
N LEU A 203 20.83 -20.64 15.16
CA LEU A 203 19.86 -21.32 14.34
C LEU A 203 19.19 -22.30 15.32
N LYS A 204 18.03 -21.91 15.84
CA LYS A 204 17.11 -22.85 16.45
C LYS A 204 16.66 -23.76 15.32
N THR A 205 17.48 -24.75 15.02
CA THR A 205 17.05 -25.97 14.38
C THR A 205 16.01 -26.54 15.31
N THR A 206 14.74 -26.30 14.97
CA THR A 206 13.59 -26.90 15.62
C THR A 206 13.64 -28.39 15.28
N THR A 207 14.46 -29.14 15.99
CA THR A 207 14.36 -30.59 16.04
C THR A 207 13.01 -30.90 16.66
N ALA A 208 12.09 -31.46 15.87
CA ALA A 208 10.83 -31.98 16.35
C ALA A 208 11.12 -33.08 17.38
N ALA A 209 11.19 -32.72 18.66
CA ALA A 209 11.12 -33.67 19.74
C ALA A 209 9.66 -34.12 19.84
N THR A 210 9.42 -35.37 19.48
CA THR A 210 8.20 -36.10 19.81
C THR A 210 8.05 -36.11 21.33
N ALA A 211 7.24 -35.19 21.84
CA ALA A 211 6.86 -35.18 23.26
C ALA A 211 5.80 -36.26 23.49
N THR A 212 6.21 -37.34 24.16
CA THR A 212 5.29 -38.29 24.78
C THR A 212 4.47 -37.55 25.84
N ALA A 213 3.16 -37.50 25.64
CA ALA A 213 2.22 -36.90 26.56
C ALA A 213 2.10 -37.76 27.83
N THR A 214 2.55 -37.24 28.97
CA THR A 214 2.21 -37.78 30.28
C THR A 214 1.03 -36.98 30.83
N THR A 215 -0.11 -37.66 30.93
CA THR A 215 -1.38 -37.16 31.45
C THR A 215 -1.26 -36.89 32.95
N MET A 216 -1.41 -35.64 33.37
CA MET A 216 -1.88 -35.34 34.73
C MET A 216 -3.08 -34.42 34.66
N SER A 217 -4.14 -34.91 35.28
CA SER A 217 -5.48 -34.34 35.36
C SER A 217 -5.50 -33.17 36.34
N THR A 218 -5.81 -31.96 35.86
CA THR A 218 -6.37 -30.91 36.71
C THR A 218 -7.52 -30.23 35.99
N LYS A 219 -8.68 -30.33 36.63
CA LYS A 219 -10.02 -29.94 36.17
C LYS A 219 -10.16 -28.42 36.26
N GLY A 220 -10.29 -27.75 35.12
CA GLY A 220 -10.60 -26.32 35.03
C GLY A 220 -11.05 -25.98 33.61
N SER A 221 -12.36 -25.94 33.40
CA SER A 221 -12.98 -25.74 32.09
C SER A 221 -12.89 -24.27 31.64
N ILE A 222 -12.07 -24.00 30.64
CA ILE A 222 -12.11 -22.80 29.81
C ILE A 222 -12.41 -23.28 28.38
N PRO A 223 -13.41 -22.70 27.66
CA PRO A 223 -13.76 -23.14 26.32
C PRO A 223 -12.60 -22.90 25.35
N PRO A 224 -12.26 -23.87 24.48
CA PRO A 224 -11.15 -23.72 23.54
C PRO A 224 -11.45 -22.65 22.48
N PRO A 225 -10.44 -21.86 22.06
CA PRO A 225 -10.59 -20.88 20.99
C PRO A 225 -10.92 -21.57 19.64
N PRO A 226 -11.67 -20.89 18.75
CA PRO A 226 -12.11 -21.45 17.48
C PRO A 226 -10.91 -21.80 16.60
N THR A 227 -10.91 -23.05 16.14
CA THR A 227 -9.88 -23.60 15.26
C THR A 227 -10.10 -23.04 13.86
N HIS A 228 -9.21 -22.16 13.38
CA HIS A 228 -9.26 -21.68 12.00
C HIS A 228 -8.93 -22.83 11.04
N SER A 229 -9.92 -23.23 10.26
CA SER A 229 -9.81 -24.24 9.20
C SER A 229 -8.77 -23.82 8.16
N ARG A 230 -7.58 -24.41 8.21
CA ARG A 230 -6.61 -24.32 7.12
C ARG A 230 -7.20 -25.00 5.89
N LEU A 231 -7.46 -24.21 4.84
CA LEU A 231 -7.89 -24.72 3.55
C LEU A 231 -6.86 -25.69 2.99
N SER A 232 -7.33 -26.90 2.67
CA SER A 232 -6.53 -27.96 2.05
C SER A 232 -5.87 -27.45 0.77
N THR A 233 -4.56 -27.71 0.65
CA THR A 233 -3.70 -27.34 -0.49
C THR A 233 -4.28 -27.79 -1.84
N GLY A 234 -5.17 -28.78 -1.85
CA GLY A 234 -5.91 -29.23 -3.05
C GLY A 234 -6.88 -28.20 -3.65
N GLY A 235 -7.39 -27.24 -2.87
CA GLY A 235 -8.29 -26.20 -3.37
C GLY A 235 -7.60 -25.06 -4.13
N ILE A 236 -6.33 -24.79 -3.82
CA ILE A 236 -5.56 -23.66 -4.36
C ILE A 236 -5.09 -23.94 -5.81
N VAL A 237 -4.86 -25.21 -6.15
CA VAL A 237 -4.41 -25.62 -7.49
C VAL A 237 -5.54 -25.55 -8.53
N GLY A 238 -6.80 -25.65 -8.11
CA GLY A 238 -7.95 -25.60 -9.03
C GLY A 238 -8.24 -24.21 -9.60
N VAL A 239 -7.99 -23.15 -8.82
CA VAL A 239 -8.33 -21.76 -9.22
C VAL A 239 -7.31 -21.17 -10.19
N SER A 240 -6.04 -21.57 -10.09
CA SER A 240 -4.95 -21.03 -10.92
C SER A 240 -5.08 -21.43 -12.40
N ILE A 241 -5.50 -22.66 -12.70
CA ILE A 241 -5.66 -23.14 -14.09
C ILE A 241 -6.86 -22.45 -14.76
N GLY A 242 -7.95 -22.23 -14.02
CA GLY A 242 -9.16 -21.57 -14.53
C GLY A 242 -8.91 -20.12 -14.97
N ALA A 243 -8.13 -19.36 -14.20
CA ALA A 243 -7.83 -17.96 -14.51
C ALA A 243 -7.03 -17.82 -15.83
N VAL A 244 -6.06 -18.70 -16.06
CA VAL A 244 -5.22 -18.68 -17.28
C VAL A 244 -6.06 -18.97 -18.52
N LEU A 245 -6.93 -19.98 -18.48
CA LEU A 245 -7.81 -20.32 -19.61
C LEU A 245 -8.80 -19.19 -19.92
N PHE A 246 -9.39 -18.58 -18.90
CA PHE A 246 -10.35 -17.49 -19.08
C PHE A 246 -9.72 -16.25 -19.71
N VAL A 247 -8.55 -15.83 -19.23
CA VAL A 247 -7.82 -14.68 -19.81
C VAL A 247 -7.42 -14.96 -21.26
N THR A 248 -7.00 -16.19 -21.58
CA THR A 248 -6.63 -16.57 -22.95
C THR A 248 -7.82 -16.47 -23.91
N VAL A 249 -9.01 -16.95 -23.50
CA VAL A 249 -10.24 -16.85 -24.30
C VAL A 249 -10.65 -15.38 -24.51
N LEU A 250 -10.54 -14.53 -23.48
CA LEU A 250 -10.86 -13.11 -23.60
C LEU A 250 -9.93 -12.38 -24.57
N VAL A 251 -8.62 -12.64 -24.51
CA VAL A 251 -7.64 -12.01 -25.41
C VAL A 251 -7.87 -12.43 -26.86
N VAL A 252 -8.11 -13.72 -27.11
CA VAL A 252 -8.40 -14.23 -28.45
C VAL A 252 -9.74 -13.70 -28.98
N GLY A 253 -10.77 -13.64 -28.13
CA GLY A 253 -12.07 -13.08 -28.45
C GLY A 253 -11.99 -11.59 -28.82
N ALA A 254 -11.33 -10.78 -27.99
CA ALA A 254 -11.11 -9.37 -28.24
C ALA A 254 -10.33 -9.12 -29.53
N ARG A 255 -9.25 -9.87 -29.77
CA ARG A 255 -8.44 -9.74 -30.99
C ARG A 255 -9.24 -10.11 -32.24
N SER A 256 -10.08 -11.14 -32.17
CA SER A 256 -10.95 -11.56 -33.28
C SER A 256 -12.03 -10.52 -33.58
N TRP A 257 -12.62 -9.94 -32.53
CA TRP A 257 -13.63 -8.88 -32.66
C TRP A 257 -13.06 -7.60 -33.27
N LEU A 258 -11.86 -7.18 -32.84
CA LEU A 258 -11.16 -6.02 -33.40
C LEU A 258 -10.80 -6.23 -34.88
N ARG A 259 -10.42 -7.45 -35.28
CA ARG A 259 -10.19 -7.79 -36.69
C ARG A 259 -11.48 -7.69 -37.52
N LYS A 260 -12.60 -8.17 -36.98
CA LYS A 260 -13.90 -8.10 -37.66
C LYS A 260 -14.35 -6.65 -37.85
N ARG A 261 -14.16 -5.78 -36.85
CA ARG A 261 -14.47 -4.34 -36.97
C ARG A 261 -13.67 -3.65 -38.09
N LYS A 262 -12.40 -3.98 -38.26
CA LYS A 262 -11.58 -3.41 -39.34
C LYS A 262 -12.07 -3.82 -40.74
N GLN A 263 -12.59 -5.04 -40.91
CA GLN A 263 -13.13 -5.48 -42.20
C GLN A 263 -14.47 -4.80 -42.56
N THR A 264 -15.30 -4.45 -41.58
CA THR A 264 -16.54 -3.72 -41.88
C THR A 264 -16.28 -2.30 -42.37
N GLN A 265 -15.21 -1.64 -41.90
CA GLN A 265 -14.87 -0.28 -42.34
C GLN A 265 -14.37 -0.25 -43.80
N SER A 266 -13.58 -1.22 -44.25
CA SER A 266 -13.11 -1.26 -45.64
C SER A 266 -14.24 -1.45 -46.65
N ASN A 267 -15.32 -2.14 -46.27
CA ASN A 267 -16.47 -2.34 -47.16
C ASN A 267 -17.34 -1.08 -47.30
N HIS A 268 -17.36 -0.20 -46.29
CA HIS A 268 -18.17 1.01 -46.37
C HIS A 268 -17.50 2.07 -47.25
N GLU A 269 -16.17 2.15 -47.24
CA GLU A 269 -15.40 3.11 -48.03
C GLU A 269 -15.49 2.85 -49.56
N HIS A 270 -15.64 1.59 -49.97
CA HIS A 270 -15.85 1.24 -51.38
C HIS A 270 -17.25 1.61 -51.91
N THR A 271 -18.28 1.63 -51.06
CA THR A 271 -19.64 2.01 -51.48
C THR A 271 -19.74 3.52 -51.74
N THR A 272 -19.11 4.35 -50.91
CA THR A 272 -19.19 5.81 -51.03
C THR A 272 -18.48 6.35 -52.27
N ILE A 273 -17.38 5.72 -52.70
CA ILE A 273 -16.65 6.12 -53.91
C ILE A 273 -17.45 5.77 -55.17
N ALA A 274 -18.17 4.64 -55.19
CA ALA A 274 -19.02 4.27 -56.31
C ALA A 274 -20.18 5.26 -56.50
N GLU A 275 -20.80 5.70 -55.40
CA GLU A 275 -21.94 6.62 -55.43
C GLU A 275 -21.54 8.03 -55.90
N ILE A 276 -20.38 8.54 -55.46
CA ILE A 276 -19.85 9.84 -55.91
C ILE A 276 -19.45 9.81 -57.40
N SER A 277 -18.98 8.67 -57.91
CA SER A 277 -18.61 8.53 -59.33
C SER A 277 -19.83 8.50 -60.27
N ALA A 278 -20.96 7.97 -59.79
CA ALA A 278 -22.22 7.97 -60.53
C ALA A 278 -22.82 9.38 -60.63
N ASP A 279 -22.69 10.18 -59.58
CA ASP A 279 -23.24 11.54 -59.56
C ASP A 279 -22.44 12.50 -60.48
N MET A 280 -21.11 12.40 -60.50
CA MET A 280 -20.27 13.21 -61.41
C MET A 280 -20.49 12.90 -62.91
N THR A 281 -20.92 11.69 -63.26
CA THR A 281 -21.23 11.36 -64.66
C THR A 281 -22.56 11.94 -65.12
N GLN A 282 -23.52 12.12 -64.21
CA GLN A 282 -24.80 12.75 -64.51
C GLN A 282 -24.65 14.28 -64.70
N THR A 283 -23.84 14.96 -63.87
CA THR A 283 -23.62 16.41 -64.02
C THR A 283 -22.89 16.80 -65.30
N ARG A 284 -22.12 15.88 -65.91
CA ARG A 284 -21.39 16.15 -67.17
C ARG A 284 -22.23 15.94 -68.42
N ALA A 285 -23.39 15.31 -68.33
CA ALA A 285 -24.30 15.10 -69.46
C ALA A 285 -25.28 16.26 -69.69
N GLU A 286 -25.38 17.21 -68.76
CA GLU A 286 -26.28 18.38 -68.85
C GLU A 286 -25.57 19.69 -69.24
N LEU A 287 -24.30 19.63 -69.65
CA LEU A 287 -23.50 20.75 -70.19
C LEU A 287 -23.09 20.45 -71.64
#